data_AF-A0AAD8FEB1-F1
#
_entry.id   AF-A0AAD8FEB1-F1
#
_cell.length_a   1.000
_cell.length_b   1.000
_cell.length_c   1.000
_cell.angle_alpha   90.00
_cell.angle_beta   90.00
_cell.angle_gamma   90.00
#
_symmetry.space_group_name_H-M   'P 1'
#
loop_
_entity.id
_entity.type
_entity.pdbx_description
1 polymer ?
#
loop_
_entity_poly.entity_id
_entity_poly.type
_entity_poly.pdbx_seq_one_letter_code
_entity_poly.pdbx_strand_id
1 'polypeptide(L)'
;MKSIYLLLAVLLLKRGSAQTTEAPPLPDVEDVLAADSRFTTFYQLLKTTDLLEEINETNHFTIFAPTDAAFAKLPAGTLDALKADVDQLKETIGYHVVLNSSYHVHGSQQDSILKSSTQLPIRINTYSLVHTVTAEGVNITIRNISVNHGYIQGIDGVMKPPAGNVVDLGTTRSDISTFESLLVKANQTAYFTSDHSTTLFIPTDDAFKKLSAETLDYLNNHISDLTDVLRFHYVKQYSLYSLGMKHAFTIQSADHSHDHLMLLEDDNGGMRVNQAKIIEKDISSINGVIHIIDDVLIPPRVLVAIRDQSIVVG
;
A
#
# COMPACT_ATOMS: atom_id res chain seq x y z
N MET A 1 8.00 87.05 -24.36
CA MET A 1 8.35 85.61 -24.42
C MET A 1 8.86 85.21 -23.04
N LYS A 2 8.10 84.36 -22.35
CA LYS A 2 8.23 84.07 -20.91
C LYS A 2 9.27 82.97 -20.67
N SER A 3 10.17 83.20 -19.73
CA SER A 3 11.03 82.20 -19.08
C SER A 3 10.59 82.15 -17.62
N ILE A 4 10.11 81.00 -17.12
CA ILE A 4 9.70 80.83 -15.72
C ILE A 4 10.24 79.50 -15.20
N TYR A 5 10.87 79.61 -14.05
CA TYR A 5 11.67 78.64 -13.32
C TYR A 5 10.87 77.52 -12.64
N LEU A 6 11.60 76.42 -12.47
CA LEU A 6 11.36 75.19 -11.71
C LEU A 6 11.06 75.47 -10.22
N LEU A 7 10.00 74.88 -9.65
CA LEU A 7 9.80 74.77 -8.20
C LEU A 7 9.71 73.29 -7.80
N LEU A 8 10.70 72.83 -7.04
CA LEU A 8 10.71 71.53 -6.37
C LEU A 8 9.64 71.50 -5.26
N ALA A 9 8.74 70.52 -5.29
CA ALA A 9 7.94 70.12 -4.14
C ALA A 9 8.40 68.73 -3.69
N VAL A 10 9.13 68.67 -2.58
CA VAL A 10 9.49 67.42 -1.90
C VAL A 10 8.26 66.94 -1.13
N LEU A 11 7.58 65.93 -1.64
CA LEU A 11 6.48 65.25 -0.96
C LEU A 11 7.05 64.13 -0.07
N LEU A 12 7.12 64.36 1.24
CA LEU A 12 7.44 63.32 2.22
C LEU A 12 6.30 62.28 2.25
N LEU A 13 6.51 61.13 1.61
CA LEU A 13 5.71 59.93 1.84
C LEU A 13 6.08 59.31 3.19
N LYS A 14 5.19 59.46 4.18
CA LYS A 14 5.20 58.62 5.40
C LYS A 14 5.08 57.16 4.96
N ARG A 15 6.16 56.38 5.09
CA ARG A 15 6.11 54.91 5.03
C ARG A 15 5.27 54.43 6.21
N GLY A 16 4.01 54.08 5.96
CA GLY A 16 3.26 53.19 6.86
C GLY A 16 3.94 51.83 6.84
N SER A 17 4.37 51.35 8.01
CA SER A 17 4.83 49.98 8.18
C SER A 17 3.69 49.04 7.80
N ALA A 18 3.88 48.26 6.73
CA ALA A 18 3.03 47.10 6.48
C ALA A 18 3.23 46.14 7.67
N GLN A 19 2.25 46.08 8.56
CA GLN A 19 2.14 44.98 9.51
C GLN A 19 1.95 43.72 8.69
N THR A 20 2.98 42.86 8.67
CA THR A 20 2.84 41.48 8.25
C THR A 20 1.84 40.84 9.21
N THR A 21 0.59 40.69 8.80
CA THR A 21 -0.38 39.88 9.53
C THR A 21 0.09 38.44 9.42
N GLU A 22 0.80 37.98 10.43
CA GLU A 22 1.18 36.58 10.60
C GLU A 22 -0.09 35.74 10.57
N ALA A 23 -0.12 34.70 9.73
CA ALA A 23 -1.27 33.80 9.66
C ALA A 23 -1.51 33.21 11.06
N PRO A 24 -2.78 33.02 11.49
CA PRO A 24 -3.04 32.42 12.79
C PRO A 24 -2.32 31.07 12.89
N PRO A 25 -1.74 30.74 14.06
CA PRO A 25 -1.04 29.48 14.25
C PRO A 25 -1.99 28.32 13.96
N LEU A 26 -1.48 27.28 13.30
CA LEU A 26 -2.25 26.08 13.02
C LEU A 26 -2.66 25.42 14.34
N PRO A 27 -3.84 24.78 14.40
CA PRO A 27 -4.33 24.13 15.61
C PRO A 27 -3.46 22.92 15.99
N ASP A 28 -3.49 22.57 17.27
CA ASP A 28 -2.81 21.37 17.76
C ASP A 28 -3.46 20.08 17.22
N VAL A 29 -2.68 19.01 17.13
CA VAL A 29 -3.17 17.71 16.66
C VAL A 29 -4.25 17.13 17.56
N GLU A 30 -4.10 17.28 18.88
CA GLU A 30 -5.07 16.80 19.86
C GLU A 30 -6.39 17.57 19.73
N ASP A 31 -6.32 18.90 19.58
CA ASP A 31 -7.51 19.74 19.40
C ASP A 31 -8.31 19.35 18.15
N VAL A 32 -7.61 19.10 17.02
CA VAL A 32 -8.26 18.72 15.76
C VAL A 32 -8.89 17.33 15.85
N LEU A 33 -8.19 16.35 16.42
CA LEU A 33 -8.72 14.99 16.57
C LEU A 33 -9.87 14.91 17.57
N ALA A 34 -9.82 15.70 18.66
CA ALA A 34 -10.87 15.73 19.67
C ALA A 34 -12.15 16.45 19.18
N ALA A 35 -12.01 17.48 18.34
CA ALA A 35 -13.13 18.25 17.81
C ALA A 35 -13.86 17.54 16.65
N ASP A 36 -13.18 16.66 15.91
CA ASP A 36 -13.74 15.97 14.76
C ASP A 36 -14.41 14.65 15.15
N SER A 37 -15.74 14.62 15.08
CA SER A 37 -16.55 13.45 15.45
C SER A 37 -16.33 12.22 14.58
N ARG A 38 -15.52 12.30 13.52
CA ARG A 38 -15.18 11.16 12.66
C ARG A 38 -14.00 10.36 13.19
N PHE A 39 -13.20 10.89 14.12
CA PHE A 39 -11.95 10.27 14.60
C PHE A 39 -12.02 9.86 16.08
N THR A 40 -13.22 9.75 16.66
CA THR A 40 -13.37 9.59 18.11
C THR A 40 -12.70 8.32 18.65
N THR A 41 -12.87 7.19 17.97
CA THR A 41 -12.26 5.90 18.34
C THR A 41 -10.74 5.98 18.23
N PHE A 42 -10.22 6.47 17.11
CA PHE A 42 -8.78 6.57 16.89
C PHE A 42 -8.11 7.48 17.92
N TYR A 43 -8.70 8.64 18.21
CA TYR A 43 -8.20 9.57 19.21
C TYR A 43 -8.06 8.91 20.59
N GLN A 44 -9.07 8.13 21.03
CA GLN A 44 -8.99 7.41 22.31
C GLN A 44 -7.89 6.33 22.31
N LEU A 45 -7.69 5.62 21.20
CA LEU A 45 -6.62 4.63 21.09
C LEU A 45 -5.24 5.30 21.13
N LEU A 46 -5.08 6.42 20.43
CA LEU A 46 -3.82 7.19 20.39
C LEU A 46 -3.42 7.69 21.79
N LYS A 47 -4.39 8.12 22.61
CA LYS A 47 -4.16 8.47 24.03
C LYS A 47 -3.73 7.28 24.88
N THR A 48 -4.25 6.10 24.59
CA THR A 48 -3.96 4.87 25.36
C THR A 48 -2.57 4.34 25.06
N THR A 49 -2.00 4.66 23.90
CA THR A 49 -0.69 4.20 23.44
C THR A 49 0.45 5.17 23.76
N ASP A 50 0.19 6.30 24.43
CA ASP A 50 1.15 7.37 24.75
C ASP A 50 1.84 8.03 23.52
N LEU A 51 1.33 7.78 22.31
CA LEU A 51 1.92 8.28 21.06
C LEU A 51 1.72 9.79 20.85
N LEU A 52 0.75 10.41 21.52
CA LEU A 52 0.53 11.85 21.44
C LEU A 52 1.72 12.66 21.97
N GLU A 53 2.38 12.17 23.02
CA GLU A 53 3.56 12.83 23.57
C GLU A 53 4.70 12.82 22.56
N GLU A 54 4.97 11.66 21.95
CA GLU A 54 5.99 11.50 20.90
C GLU A 54 5.71 12.37 19.65
N ILE A 55 4.44 12.48 19.25
CA ILE A 55 4.01 13.36 18.15
C ILE A 55 4.28 14.83 18.49
N ASN A 56 3.96 15.26 19.71
CA ASN A 56 4.09 16.65 20.15
C ASN A 56 5.56 17.08 20.32
N GLU A 57 6.46 16.14 20.64
CA GLU A 57 7.90 16.38 20.68
C GLU A 57 8.55 16.45 19.29
N THR A 58 7.82 16.06 18.24
CA THR A 58 8.33 15.97 16.87
C THR A 58 8.00 17.22 16.04
N ASN A 59 8.98 17.72 15.28
CA ASN A 59 8.81 18.93 14.44
C ASN A 59 8.04 18.69 13.13
N HIS A 60 7.97 17.45 12.65
CA HIS A 60 7.28 17.07 11.41
C HIS A 60 6.61 15.71 11.55
N PHE A 61 5.30 15.61 11.33
CA PHE A 61 4.61 14.32 11.37
C PHE A 61 3.46 14.20 10.36
N THR A 62 3.04 12.95 10.14
CA THR A 62 1.82 12.62 9.39
C THR A 62 1.06 11.55 10.14
N ILE A 63 -0.26 11.72 10.28
CA ILE A 63 -1.13 10.72 10.91
C ILE A 63 -2.13 10.23 9.88
N PHE A 64 -2.19 8.93 9.66
CA PHE A 64 -3.24 8.28 8.89
C PHE A 64 -4.35 7.86 9.84
N ALA A 65 -5.33 8.74 10.10
CA ALA A 65 -6.36 8.50 11.10
C ALA A 65 -7.53 7.69 10.50
N PRO A 66 -7.77 6.44 10.93
CA PRO A 66 -8.98 5.71 10.57
C PRO A 66 -10.21 6.42 11.14
N THR A 67 -11.22 6.58 10.30
CA THR A 67 -12.52 7.10 10.74
C THR A 67 -13.26 6.08 11.60
N ASP A 68 -14.24 6.52 12.38
CA ASP A 68 -15.11 5.61 13.13
C ASP A 68 -15.87 4.64 12.20
N ALA A 69 -16.19 5.08 10.97
CA ALA A 69 -16.73 4.22 9.92
C ALA A 69 -15.72 3.15 9.45
N ALA A 70 -14.41 3.45 9.47
CA ALA A 70 -13.37 2.46 9.18
C ALA A 70 -13.33 1.36 10.25
N PHE A 71 -13.40 1.73 11.53
CA PHE A 71 -13.48 0.76 12.62
C PHE A 71 -14.75 -0.08 12.57
N ALA A 72 -15.88 0.51 12.17
CA ALA A 72 -17.14 -0.21 12.00
C ALA A 72 -17.11 -1.27 10.88
N LYS A 73 -16.17 -1.19 9.93
CA LYS A 73 -15.97 -2.21 8.88
C LYS A 73 -15.17 -3.42 9.38
N LEU A 74 -14.54 -3.35 10.55
CA LEU A 74 -13.80 -4.48 11.11
C LEU A 74 -14.75 -5.63 11.46
N PRO A 75 -14.31 -6.89 11.35
CA PRO A 75 -15.09 -8.01 11.84
C PRO A 75 -15.46 -7.85 13.32
N ALA A 76 -16.61 -8.41 13.70
CA ALA A 76 -17.09 -8.34 15.08
C ALA A 76 -16.03 -8.93 16.05
N GLY A 77 -15.73 -8.20 17.12
CA GLY A 77 -14.73 -8.59 18.13
C GLY A 77 -13.28 -8.26 17.77
N THR A 78 -12.95 -7.86 16.54
CA THR A 78 -11.56 -7.52 16.16
C THR A 78 -11.05 -6.30 16.92
N LEU A 79 -11.85 -5.24 17.06
CA LEU A 79 -11.44 -4.06 17.81
C LEU A 79 -11.27 -4.34 19.31
N ASP A 80 -12.13 -5.18 19.89
CA ASP A 80 -12.05 -5.54 21.30
C ASP A 80 -10.84 -6.43 21.58
N ALA A 81 -10.55 -7.39 20.69
CA ALA A 81 -9.34 -8.19 20.73
C ALA A 81 -8.09 -7.31 20.64
N LEU A 82 -8.07 -6.34 19.72
CA LEU A 82 -6.97 -5.38 19.59
C LEU A 82 -6.78 -4.55 20.86
N LYS A 83 -7.87 -4.09 21.50
CA LYS A 83 -7.79 -3.33 22.76
C LYS A 83 -7.32 -4.18 23.95
N ALA A 84 -7.55 -5.49 23.92
CA ALA A 84 -7.13 -6.41 24.96
C ALA A 84 -5.63 -6.75 24.88
N ASP A 85 -5.03 -6.65 23.70
CA ASP A 85 -3.61 -6.86 23.46
C ASP A 85 -2.89 -5.50 23.33
N VAL A 86 -2.26 -5.05 24.42
CA VAL A 86 -1.60 -3.74 24.49
C VAL A 86 -0.43 -3.64 23.50
N ASP A 87 0.30 -4.73 23.27
CA ASP A 87 1.46 -4.72 22.38
C ASP A 87 0.99 -4.64 20.92
N GLN A 88 -0.02 -5.44 20.56
CA GLN A 88 -0.62 -5.38 19.22
C GLN A 88 -1.31 -4.02 18.97
N LEU A 89 -1.94 -3.44 20.01
CA LEU A 89 -2.53 -2.11 19.91
C LEU A 89 -1.48 -1.05 19.63
N LYS A 90 -0.37 -1.03 20.39
CA LYS A 90 0.73 -0.09 20.18
C LYS A 90 1.34 -0.22 18.80
N GLU A 91 1.56 -1.46 18.35
CA GLU A 91 2.07 -1.72 17.00
C GLU A 91 1.10 -1.21 15.93
N THR A 92 -0.19 -1.53 16.06
CA THR A 92 -1.20 -1.15 15.08
C THR A 92 -1.39 0.37 15.03
N ILE A 93 -1.55 1.04 16.17
CA ILE A 93 -1.74 2.51 16.19
C ILE A 93 -0.45 3.24 15.82
N GLY A 94 0.71 2.76 16.27
CA GLY A 94 2.01 3.30 15.86
C GLY A 94 2.23 3.20 14.33
N TYR A 95 1.73 2.13 13.70
CA TYR A 95 1.79 1.99 12.25
C TYR A 95 0.98 3.06 11.49
N HIS A 96 0.02 3.72 12.13
CA HIS A 96 -0.74 4.83 11.54
C HIS A 96 -0.04 6.19 11.68
N VAL A 97 1.07 6.25 12.41
CA VAL A 97 1.80 7.49 12.70
C VAL A 97 3.15 7.46 11.98
N VAL A 98 3.48 8.55 11.29
CA VAL A 98 4.78 8.79 10.67
C VAL A 98 5.43 9.97 11.40
N LEU A 99 6.60 9.71 11.99
CA LEU A 99 7.39 10.73 12.68
C LEU A 99 8.49 11.26 11.77
N ASN A 100 8.91 12.49 12.02
CA ASN A 100 9.96 13.21 11.28
C ASN A 100 9.67 13.41 9.79
N SER A 101 8.41 13.33 9.36
CA SER A 101 8.00 13.56 7.97
C SER A 101 6.57 14.10 7.90
N SER A 102 6.41 15.26 7.24
CA SER A 102 5.11 15.86 6.93
C SER A 102 4.76 15.58 5.47
N TYR A 103 3.82 14.66 5.26
CA TYR A 103 3.46 14.17 3.95
C TYR A 103 2.14 14.81 3.49
N HIS A 104 2.24 15.56 2.40
CA HIS A 104 1.12 16.20 1.74
C HIS A 104 0.69 15.39 0.51
N VAL A 105 -0.54 14.86 0.54
CA VAL A 105 -1.16 14.11 -0.55
C VAL A 105 -1.51 15.05 -1.69
N HIS A 106 -1.03 14.76 -2.91
CA HIS A 106 -1.25 15.63 -4.08
C HIS A 106 -1.62 14.86 -5.37
N GLY A 107 -1.84 13.55 -5.29
CA GLY A 107 -2.49 12.76 -6.35
C GLY A 107 -1.58 12.33 -7.50
N SER A 108 -0.26 12.33 -7.31
CA SER A 108 0.72 11.87 -8.32
C SER A 108 1.73 10.88 -7.75
N GLN A 109 1.43 10.29 -6.60
CA GLN A 109 2.36 9.42 -5.88
C GLN A 109 2.17 7.98 -6.30
N GLN A 110 3.23 7.31 -6.71
CA GLN A 110 3.24 5.90 -7.02
C GLN A 110 4.37 5.25 -6.23
N ASP A 111 4.07 4.22 -5.44
CA ASP A 111 5.04 3.50 -4.61
C ASP A 111 5.92 4.40 -3.73
N SER A 112 5.36 5.50 -3.21
CA SER A 112 6.07 6.36 -2.26
C SER A 112 6.08 5.71 -0.88
N ILE A 113 7.27 5.51 -0.29
CA ILE A 113 7.40 4.84 1.00
C ILE A 113 7.62 5.87 2.10
N LEU A 114 6.76 5.83 3.12
CA LEU A 114 6.97 6.49 4.40
C LEU A 114 7.40 5.44 5.44
N LYS A 115 8.05 5.88 6.52
CA LYS A 115 8.37 5.01 7.65
C LYS A 115 7.44 5.36 8.81
N SER A 116 6.68 4.38 9.28
CA SER A 116 5.85 4.52 10.49
C SER A 116 6.71 4.70 11.74
N SER A 117 6.11 5.05 12.88
CA SER A 117 6.82 5.12 14.17
C SER A 117 7.38 3.75 14.57
N THR A 118 6.72 2.66 14.18
CA THR A 118 7.19 1.27 14.37
C THR A 118 8.28 0.85 13.37
N GLN A 119 8.80 1.78 12.56
CA GLN A 119 9.83 1.57 11.54
C GLN A 119 9.42 0.70 10.34
N LEU A 120 8.15 0.28 10.27
CA LEU A 120 7.61 -0.46 9.15
C LEU A 120 7.24 0.49 7.99
N PRO A 121 7.39 0.05 6.72
CA PRO A 121 7.08 0.89 5.56
C PRO A 121 5.57 1.09 5.43
N ILE A 122 5.15 2.31 5.06
CA ILE A 122 3.79 2.65 4.61
C ILE A 122 3.88 3.09 3.15
N ARG A 123 3.24 2.36 2.26
CA ARG A 123 3.19 2.63 0.82
C ARG A 123 2.04 3.53 0.46
N ILE A 124 2.36 4.63 -0.19
CA ILE A 124 1.39 5.54 -0.78
C ILE A 124 1.31 5.29 -2.29
N ASN A 125 0.10 4.97 -2.75
CA ASN A 125 -0.20 4.73 -4.17
C ASN A 125 -1.34 5.61 -4.64
N THR A 126 -1.24 6.10 -5.87
CA THR A 126 -2.28 6.87 -6.55
C THR A 126 -2.77 6.05 -7.73
N TYR A 127 -4.02 5.62 -7.64
CA TYR A 127 -4.67 4.90 -8.72
C TYR A 127 -5.49 5.87 -9.54
N SER A 128 -4.88 6.42 -10.61
CA SER A 128 -5.47 7.45 -11.45
C SER A 128 -6.82 7.05 -12.07
N LEU A 129 -6.98 5.76 -12.41
CA LEU A 129 -8.23 5.22 -12.99
C LEU A 129 -9.43 5.28 -12.03
N VAL A 130 -9.19 5.30 -10.72
CA VAL A 130 -10.22 5.42 -9.69
C VAL A 130 -10.15 6.73 -8.93
N HIS A 131 -9.29 7.65 -9.34
CA HIS A 131 -9.06 8.94 -8.69
C HIS A 131 -8.79 8.85 -7.18
N THR A 132 -8.14 7.76 -6.76
CA THR A 132 -7.95 7.43 -5.35
C THR A 132 -6.48 7.43 -4.98
N VAL A 133 -6.19 7.87 -3.75
CA VAL A 133 -4.86 7.74 -3.14
C VAL A 133 -5.02 6.85 -1.94
N THR A 134 -4.14 5.87 -1.79
CA THR A 134 -4.18 4.89 -0.71
C THR A 134 -2.92 4.95 0.13
N ALA A 135 -3.05 4.69 1.43
CA ALA A 135 -1.94 4.34 2.31
C ALA A 135 -2.08 2.85 2.67
N GLU A 136 -1.09 2.03 2.31
CA GLU A 136 -1.09 0.58 2.55
C GLU A 136 -2.38 -0.11 2.08
N GLY A 137 -2.81 0.24 0.87
CA GLY A 137 -4.03 -0.28 0.27
C GLY A 137 -5.34 0.26 0.84
N VAL A 138 -5.30 1.10 1.87
CA VAL A 138 -6.48 1.73 2.49
C VAL A 138 -6.73 3.10 1.85
N ASN A 139 -7.99 3.44 1.55
CA ASN A 139 -8.30 4.69 0.87
C ASN A 139 -8.14 5.92 1.78
N ILE A 140 -7.46 6.95 1.29
CA ILE A 140 -7.40 8.27 1.92
C ILE A 140 -8.59 9.11 1.45
N THR A 141 -9.59 9.22 2.31
CA THR A 141 -10.87 9.89 2.03
C THR A 141 -10.89 11.36 2.43
N ILE A 142 -10.12 11.73 3.46
CA ILE A 142 -9.99 13.11 3.92
C ILE A 142 -8.51 13.47 3.83
N ARG A 143 -8.17 14.44 2.99
CA ARG A 143 -6.78 14.73 2.66
C ARG A 143 -6.31 16.02 3.30
N ASN A 144 -5.07 16.00 3.80
CA ASN A 144 -4.29 17.17 4.19
C ASN A 144 -4.98 18.07 5.21
N ILE A 145 -5.56 17.51 6.27
CA ILE A 145 -5.99 18.32 7.41
C ILE A 145 -4.73 18.90 8.05
N SER A 146 -4.54 20.21 7.93
CA SER A 146 -3.37 20.90 8.46
C SER A 146 -3.47 21.05 9.98
N VAL A 147 -2.41 20.64 10.66
CA VAL A 147 -2.19 20.84 12.10
C VAL A 147 -0.81 21.46 12.32
N ASN A 148 -0.54 21.93 13.53
CA ASN A 148 0.80 22.35 13.87
C ASN A 148 1.79 21.21 13.59
N HIS A 149 2.90 21.51 12.91
CA HIS A 149 3.97 20.56 12.57
C HIS A 149 3.58 19.38 11.65
N GLY A 150 2.38 19.29 11.07
CA GLY A 150 2.03 18.10 10.28
C GLY A 150 0.71 18.10 9.53
N TYR A 151 0.34 16.90 9.09
CA TYR A 151 -0.93 16.63 8.42
C TYR A 151 -1.64 15.40 8.98
N ILE A 152 -2.97 15.47 9.08
CA ILE A 152 -3.82 14.30 9.29
C ILE A 152 -4.45 13.91 7.95
N GLN A 153 -4.38 12.62 7.64
CA GLN A 153 -4.96 11.96 6.49
C GLN A 153 -6.05 11.02 7.01
N GLY A 154 -7.33 11.35 6.79
CA GLY A 154 -8.44 10.49 7.18
C GLY A 154 -8.58 9.31 6.23
N ILE A 155 -8.56 8.09 6.77
CA ILE A 155 -8.63 6.85 6.01
C ILE A 155 -9.90 6.04 6.32
N ASP A 156 -10.33 5.21 5.37
CA ASP A 156 -11.60 4.47 5.45
C ASP A 156 -11.46 2.98 5.84
N GLY A 157 -10.27 2.59 6.29
CA GLY A 157 -9.93 1.28 6.85
C GLY A 157 -8.87 1.43 7.93
N VAL A 158 -8.60 0.37 8.67
CA VAL A 158 -7.47 0.31 9.61
C VAL A 158 -6.30 -0.36 8.88
N MET A 159 -5.17 0.33 8.76
CA MET A 159 -3.96 -0.21 8.15
C MET A 159 -3.43 -1.35 8.99
N LYS A 160 -2.98 -2.42 8.33
CA LYS A 160 -2.38 -3.58 8.97
C LYS A 160 -0.87 -3.53 8.78
N PRO A 161 -0.08 -3.58 9.86
CA PRO A 161 1.37 -3.72 9.74
C PRO A 161 1.73 -4.94 8.87
N PRO A 162 2.73 -4.84 7.98
CA PRO A 162 3.17 -5.96 7.18
C PRO A 162 3.77 -7.05 8.08
N ALA A 163 3.30 -8.29 7.94
CA ALA A 163 3.72 -9.42 8.77
C ALA A 163 5.07 -10.07 8.36
N GLY A 164 5.88 -9.36 7.57
CA GLY A 164 7.14 -9.84 7.04
C GLY A 164 7.27 -9.63 5.53
N ASN A 165 8.35 -10.15 4.95
CA ASN A 165 8.49 -10.25 3.50
C ASN A 165 7.76 -11.51 2.96
N VAL A 166 7.73 -11.67 1.65
CA VAL A 166 7.07 -12.82 0.99
C VAL A 166 7.60 -14.17 1.48
N VAL A 167 8.91 -14.29 1.71
CA VAL A 167 9.53 -15.54 2.19
C VAL A 167 9.07 -15.84 3.60
N ASP A 168 9.06 -14.83 4.48
CA ASP A 168 8.59 -14.99 5.87
C ASP A 168 7.14 -15.46 5.92
N LEU A 169 6.28 -14.92 5.04
CA LEU A 169 4.87 -15.31 4.98
C LEU A 169 4.66 -16.77 4.58
N GLY A 170 5.47 -17.31 3.65
CA GLY A 170 5.42 -18.73 3.28
C GLY A 170 5.64 -19.66 4.49
N THR A 171 6.57 -19.29 5.37
CA THR A 171 6.88 -20.09 6.57
C THR A 171 5.74 -20.15 7.60
N THR A 172 4.83 -19.18 7.56
CA THR A 172 3.71 -19.07 8.51
C THR A 172 2.40 -19.63 7.95
N ARG A 173 2.32 -19.88 6.64
CA ARG A 173 1.12 -20.27 5.92
C ARG A 173 1.29 -21.62 5.23
N SER A 174 0.63 -22.65 5.78
CA SER A 174 0.69 -24.00 5.22
C SER A 174 -0.07 -24.15 3.91
N ASP A 175 -0.91 -23.19 3.52
CA ASP A 175 -1.72 -23.24 2.30
C ASP A 175 -0.97 -22.75 1.03
N ILE A 176 0.26 -22.25 1.17
CA ILE A 176 1.09 -21.73 0.07
C ILE A 176 2.51 -22.32 0.02
N SER A 177 2.75 -23.42 0.74
CA SER A 177 4.06 -24.01 0.96
C SER A 177 4.76 -24.51 -0.31
N THR A 178 3.97 -24.92 -1.32
CA THR A 178 4.47 -25.38 -2.62
C THR A 178 5.14 -24.24 -3.38
N PHE A 179 4.53 -23.05 -3.39
CA PHE A 179 5.07 -21.89 -4.10
C PHE A 179 6.43 -21.48 -3.52
N GLU A 180 6.55 -21.42 -2.19
CA GLU A 180 7.81 -21.13 -1.51
C GLU A 180 8.90 -22.14 -1.87
N SER A 181 8.56 -23.44 -1.83
CA SER A 181 9.48 -24.52 -2.20
C SER A 181 10.00 -24.37 -3.64
N LEU A 182 9.13 -23.94 -4.57
CA LEU A 182 9.52 -23.70 -5.96
C LEU A 182 10.39 -22.43 -6.10
N LEU A 183 10.14 -21.37 -5.34
CA LEU A 183 11.00 -20.18 -5.29
C LEU A 183 12.42 -20.55 -4.84
N VAL A 184 12.55 -21.38 -3.81
CA VAL A 184 13.85 -21.89 -3.33
C VAL A 184 14.53 -22.72 -4.42
N LYS A 185 13.80 -23.66 -5.03
CA LYS A 185 14.32 -24.51 -6.10
C LYS A 185 14.82 -23.72 -7.32
N ALA A 186 14.09 -22.68 -7.72
CA ALA A 186 14.45 -21.81 -8.84
C ALA A 186 15.43 -20.67 -8.46
N ASN A 187 15.92 -20.65 -7.22
CA ASN A 187 16.82 -19.62 -6.70
C ASN A 187 16.27 -18.18 -6.90
N GLN A 188 14.97 -17.99 -6.72
CA GLN A 188 14.29 -16.69 -6.88
C GLN A 188 14.02 -15.96 -5.55
N THR A 189 14.41 -16.54 -4.40
CA THR A 189 14.15 -15.96 -3.07
C THR A 189 14.82 -14.60 -2.85
N ALA A 190 16.03 -14.40 -3.38
CA ALA A 190 16.81 -13.18 -3.18
C ALA A 190 16.12 -11.90 -3.72
N TYR A 191 15.24 -12.04 -4.71
CA TYR A 191 14.46 -10.91 -5.20
C TYR A 191 13.49 -10.41 -4.11
N PHE A 192 12.87 -11.32 -3.37
CA PHE A 192 11.84 -11.00 -2.37
C PHE A 192 12.40 -10.58 -1.01
N THR A 193 13.71 -10.48 -0.85
CA THR A 193 14.36 -9.91 0.34
C THR A 193 14.92 -8.51 0.09
N SER A 194 14.75 -7.99 -1.12
CA SER A 194 15.25 -6.68 -1.54
C SER A 194 14.17 -5.59 -1.46
N ASP A 195 14.60 -4.33 -1.33
CA ASP A 195 13.72 -3.16 -1.13
C ASP A 195 13.13 -2.67 -2.46
N HIS A 196 12.26 -3.49 -3.06
CA HIS A 196 11.51 -3.12 -4.26
C HIS A 196 10.04 -3.44 -4.06
N SER A 197 9.17 -2.48 -4.38
CA SER A 197 7.73 -2.69 -4.45
C SER A 197 7.36 -3.81 -5.41
N THR A 198 6.58 -4.77 -4.94
CA THR A 198 6.17 -5.96 -5.70
C THR A 198 4.69 -6.25 -5.51
N THR A 199 3.99 -6.56 -6.60
CA THR A 199 2.68 -7.23 -6.51
C THR A 199 2.90 -8.71 -6.79
N LEU A 200 2.58 -9.56 -5.82
CA LEU A 200 2.75 -11.00 -5.95
C LEU A 200 1.41 -11.71 -5.87
N PHE A 201 1.14 -12.56 -6.85
CA PHE A 201 -0.01 -13.45 -6.87
C PHE A 201 0.46 -14.85 -6.47
N ILE A 202 0.11 -15.32 -5.28
CA ILE A 202 0.58 -16.62 -4.76
C ILE A 202 -0.51 -17.68 -4.97
N PRO A 203 -0.28 -18.70 -5.80
CA PRO A 203 -1.19 -19.82 -5.92
C PRO A 203 -1.16 -20.68 -4.64
N THR A 204 -2.34 -21.10 -4.20
CA THR A 204 -2.47 -22.07 -3.10
C THR A 204 -1.90 -23.44 -3.47
N ASP A 205 -1.61 -24.26 -2.48
CA ASP A 205 -1.25 -25.66 -2.67
C ASP A 205 -2.36 -26.44 -3.39
N ASP A 206 -3.63 -26.06 -3.20
CA ASP A 206 -4.76 -26.63 -3.95
C ASP A 206 -4.78 -26.20 -5.42
N ALA A 207 -4.29 -25.00 -5.75
CA ALA A 207 -4.09 -24.58 -7.13
C ALA A 207 -3.07 -25.48 -7.83
N PHE A 208 -1.95 -25.81 -7.17
CA PHE A 208 -0.96 -26.73 -7.73
C PHE A 208 -1.50 -28.15 -7.92
N LYS A 209 -2.41 -28.61 -7.05
CA LYS A 209 -3.06 -29.93 -7.21
C LYS A 209 -3.99 -30.01 -8.44
N LYS A 210 -4.40 -28.88 -9.02
CA LYS A 210 -5.17 -28.85 -10.27
C LYS A 210 -4.29 -29.19 -11.48
N LEU A 211 -2.98 -28.97 -11.39
CA LEU A 211 -2.05 -29.34 -12.45
C LEU A 211 -1.89 -30.85 -12.54
N SER A 212 -1.70 -31.36 -13.76
CA SER A 212 -1.37 -32.77 -13.96
C SER A 212 0.00 -33.11 -13.38
N ALA A 213 0.18 -34.37 -12.98
CA ALA A 213 1.48 -34.85 -12.49
C ALA A 213 2.60 -34.68 -13.52
N GLU A 214 2.28 -34.86 -14.81
CA GLU A 214 3.20 -34.67 -15.93
C GLU A 214 3.64 -33.20 -16.06
N THR A 215 2.73 -32.25 -15.83
CA THR A 215 3.06 -30.81 -15.85
C THR A 215 3.98 -30.43 -14.72
N LEU A 216 3.71 -30.94 -13.51
CA LEU A 216 4.60 -30.72 -12.36
C LEU A 216 5.98 -31.34 -12.60
N ASP A 217 6.05 -32.54 -13.18
CA ASP A 217 7.32 -33.16 -13.54
C ASP A 217 8.07 -32.34 -14.62
N TYR A 218 7.37 -31.88 -15.65
CA TYR A 218 7.94 -31.00 -16.67
C TYR A 218 8.58 -29.77 -16.02
N LEU A 219 7.83 -29.01 -15.21
CA LEU A 219 8.33 -27.79 -14.59
C LEU A 219 9.51 -28.09 -13.65
N ASN A 220 9.46 -29.23 -12.96
CA ASN A 220 10.54 -29.66 -12.08
C ASN A 220 11.85 -29.99 -12.80
N ASN A 221 11.76 -30.40 -14.07
CA ASN A 221 12.89 -30.77 -14.92
C ASN A 221 13.33 -29.63 -15.86
N HIS A 222 12.52 -28.59 -16.04
CA HIS A 222 12.80 -27.43 -16.91
C HIS A 222 12.88 -26.14 -16.10
N ILE A 223 13.99 -25.94 -15.39
CA ILE A 223 14.18 -24.81 -14.45
C ILE A 223 13.99 -23.43 -15.10
N SER A 224 14.34 -23.27 -16.37
CA SER A 224 14.10 -22.00 -17.10
C SER A 224 12.60 -21.69 -17.21
N ASP A 225 11.78 -22.69 -17.54
CA ASP A 225 10.35 -22.52 -17.68
C ASP A 225 9.67 -22.41 -16.31
N LEU A 226 10.13 -23.15 -15.29
CA LEU A 226 9.71 -22.95 -13.91
C LEU A 226 10.00 -21.51 -13.44
N THR A 227 11.17 -20.98 -13.78
CA THR A 227 11.54 -19.60 -13.44
C THR A 227 10.59 -18.59 -14.09
N ASP A 228 10.23 -18.79 -15.36
CA ASP A 228 9.26 -17.93 -16.03
C ASP A 228 7.85 -18.07 -15.46
N VAL A 229 7.42 -19.27 -15.08
CA VAL A 229 6.16 -19.48 -14.35
C VAL A 229 6.16 -18.69 -13.05
N LEU A 230 7.20 -18.81 -12.23
CA LEU A 230 7.30 -18.08 -10.96
C LEU A 230 7.34 -16.57 -11.17
N ARG A 231 7.97 -16.10 -12.24
CA ARG A 231 8.03 -14.68 -12.58
C ARG A 231 6.74 -14.11 -13.13
N PHE A 232 5.95 -14.94 -13.81
CA PHE A 232 4.62 -14.56 -14.27
C PHE A 232 3.63 -14.33 -13.12
N HIS A 233 3.94 -14.82 -11.93
CA HIS A 233 3.15 -14.58 -10.73
C HIS A 233 3.44 -13.23 -10.05
N TYR A 234 4.40 -12.43 -10.53
CA TYR A 234 4.65 -11.12 -9.91
C TYR A 234 4.90 -9.99 -10.88
N VAL A 235 4.67 -8.77 -10.40
CA VAL A 235 4.93 -7.51 -11.08
C VAL A 235 6.02 -6.77 -10.32
N LYS A 236 7.06 -6.35 -11.04
CA LYS A 236 8.20 -5.61 -10.48
C LYS A 236 7.87 -4.13 -10.32
N GLN A 237 8.41 -3.52 -9.27
CA GLN A 237 8.40 -2.07 -9.04
C GLN A 237 6.98 -1.45 -9.05
N TYR A 238 5.98 -2.22 -8.62
CA TYR A 238 4.61 -1.77 -8.60
C TYR A 238 3.81 -2.52 -7.52
N SER A 239 3.25 -1.79 -6.56
CA SER A 239 2.35 -2.35 -5.54
C SER A 239 0.89 -2.06 -5.87
N LEU A 240 0.19 -3.08 -6.36
CA LEU A 240 -1.21 -3.01 -6.77
C LEU A 240 -2.11 -3.65 -5.73
N TYR A 241 -2.68 -2.83 -4.86
CA TYR A 241 -3.75 -3.23 -3.97
C TYR A 241 -5.08 -3.30 -4.74
N SER A 242 -6.05 -4.00 -4.19
CA SER A 242 -7.32 -4.30 -4.83
C SER A 242 -8.14 -3.06 -5.17
N LEU A 243 -8.00 -1.96 -4.43
CA LEU A 243 -8.61 -0.67 -4.75
C LEU A 243 -8.15 -0.10 -6.10
N GLY A 244 -6.93 -0.41 -6.53
CA GLY A 244 -6.39 -0.01 -7.83
C GLY A 244 -6.76 -0.96 -8.96
N MET A 245 -7.29 -2.14 -8.64
CA MET A 245 -7.63 -3.15 -9.64
C MET A 245 -8.94 -2.77 -10.37
N LYS A 246 -8.93 -2.95 -11.69
CA LYS A 246 -10.12 -2.73 -12.53
C LYS A 246 -10.30 -3.83 -13.55
N HIS A 247 -11.55 -4.05 -13.92
CA HIS A 247 -11.90 -4.94 -15.01
C HIS A 247 -11.16 -4.56 -16.29
N ALA A 248 -10.62 -5.56 -16.98
CA ALA A 248 -9.82 -5.42 -18.19
C ALA A 248 -8.56 -4.55 -18.05
N PHE A 249 -8.04 -4.39 -16.82
CA PHE A 249 -6.75 -3.72 -16.59
C PHE A 249 -5.60 -4.70 -16.83
N THR A 250 -4.60 -4.30 -17.62
CA THR A 250 -3.43 -5.14 -17.90
C THR A 250 -2.18 -4.61 -17.22
N ILE A 251 -1.40 -5.51 -16.62
CA ILE A 251 -0.12 -5.20 -15.98
C ILE A 251 0.96 -6.12 -16.52
N GLN A 252 2.16 -5.58 -16.71
CA GLN A 252 3.29 -6.35 -17.23
C GLN A 252 3.85 -7.26 -16.14
N SER A 253 3.99 -8.55 -16.42
CA SER A 253 4.59 -9.50 -15.48
C SER A 253 6.12 -9.36 -15.45
N ALA A 254 6.75 -10.03 -14.49
CA ALA A 254 8.19 -10.07 -14.33
C ALA A 254 8.90 -11.16 -15.13
N ASP A 255 8.15 -11.98 -15.89
CA ASP A 255 8.67 -13.06 -16.71
C ASP A 255 9.63 -12.55 -17.78
N HIS A 256 10.41 -13.44 -18.38
CA HIS A 256 11.41 -13.04 -19.37
C HIS A 256 10.79 -12.38 -20.61
N SER A 257 9.58 -12.79 -21.02
CA SER A 257 8.89 -12.25 -22.19
C SER A 257 8.13 -10.96 -21.90
N HIS A 258 8.01 -10.59 -20.62
CA HIS A 258 7.20 -9.49 -20.15
C HIS A 258 5.75 -9.60 -20.62
N ASP A 259 5.21 -10.82 -20.58
CA ASP A 259 3.83 -11.12 -20.86
C ASP A 259 2.92 -10.33 -19.91
N HIS A 260 1.74 -9.94 -20.39
CA HIS A 260 0.78 -9.17 -19.60
C HIS A 260 -0.15 -10.08 -18.80
N LEU A 261 -0.34 -9.74 -17.54
CA LEU A 261 -1.43 -10.22 -16.70
C LEU A 261 -2.65 -9.34 -16.92
N MET A 262 -3.83 -9.94 -17.04
CA MET A 262 -5.09 -9.25 -17.19
C MET A 262 -5.92 -9.40 -15.92
N LEU A 263 -6.30 -8.28 -15.31
CA LEU A 263 -7.22 -8.27 -14.19
C LEU A 263 -8.66 -8.21 -14.69
N LEU A 264 -9.50 -9.05 -14.14
CA LEU A 264 -10.91 -9.15 -14.47
C LEU A 264 -11.73 -9.08 -13.17
N GLU A 265 -12.81 -8.32 -13.21
CA GLU A 265 -13.82 -8.30 -12.16
C GLU A 265 -15.03 -9.11 -12.65
N ASP A 266 -15.53 -10.02 -11.82
CA ASP A 266 -16.76 -10.77 -12.07
C ASP A 266 -18.02 -9.98 -11.64
N ASP A 267 -19.20 -10.47 -12.01
CA ASP A 267 -20.47 -9.79 -11.72
C ASP A 267 -20.77 -9.63 -10.21
N ASN A 268 -20.09 -10.38 -9.35
CA ASN A 268 -20.20 -10.31 -7.90
C ASN A 268 -19.10 -9.45 -7.25
N GLY A 269 -18.28 -8.76 -8.04
CA GLY A 269 -17.14 -7.97 -7.57
C GLY A 269 -15.91 -8.81 -7.17
N GLY A 270 -15.90 -10.09 -7.51
CA GLY A 270 -14.76 -10.98 -7.33
C GLY A 270 -13.66 -10.66 -8.35
N MET A 271 -12.42 -10.54 -7.89
CA MET A 271 -11.28 -10.24 -8.76
C MET A 271 -10.60 -11.52 -9.25
N ARG A 272 -10.13 -11.48 -10.49
CA ARG A 272 -9.33 -12.53 -11.13
C ARG A 272 -8.09 -11.92 -11.77
N VAL A 273 -7.02 -12.70 -11.83
CA VAL A 273 -5.84 -12.44 -12.64
C VAL A 273 -5.73 -13.54 -13.68
N ASN A 274 -5.83 -13.16 -14.95
CA ASN A 274 -6.13 -14.06 -16.06
C ASN A 274 -7.35 -14.96 -15.71
N GLN A 275 -7.15 -16.27 -15.67
CA GLN A 275 -8.17 -17.24 -15.27
C GLN A 275 -8.26 -17.46 -13.75
N ALA A 276 -7.22 -17.13 -12.99
CA ALA A 276 -7.15 -17.43 -11.56
C ALA A 276 -7.99 -16.46 -10.73
N LYS A 277 -8.81 -16.97 -9.81
CA LYS A 277 -9.57 -16.15 -8.88
C LYS A 277 -8.68 -15.72 -7.72
N ILE A 278 -8.73 -14.44 -7.36
CA ILE A 278 -8.12 -13.92 -6.14
C ILE A 278 -9.05 -14.27 -4.96
N ILE A 279 -8.59 -15.17 -4.08
CA ILE A 279 -9.37 -15.66 -2.94
C ILE A 279 -9.09 -14.88 -1.65
N GLU A 280 -7.89 -14.32 -1.53
CA GLU A 280 -7.49 -13.42 -0.46
C GLU A 280 -6.66 -12.29 -1.07
N LYS A 281 -6.89 -11.06 -0.64
CA LYS A 281 -6.33 -9.86 -1.27
C LYS A 281 -5.77 -8.92 -0.22
N ASP A 282 -4.89 -8.03 -0.66
CA ASP A 282 -4.35 -6.92 0.13
C ASP A 282 -3.57 -7.37 1.37
N ILE A 283 -2.79 -8.45 1.24
CA ILE A 283 -1.88 -8.87 2.30
C ILE A 283 -0.61 -8.01 2.17
N SER A 284 -0.46 -6.99 3.01
CA SER A 284 0.73 -6.15 3.05
C SER A 284 1.98 -6.96 3.43
N SER A 285 3.06 -6.74 2.69
CA SER A 285 4.39 -7.25 2.99
C SER A 285 5.41 -6.12 3.08
N ILE A 286 6.58 -6.39 3.68
CA ILE A 286 7.66 -5.41 3.81
C ILE A 286 8.09 -4.85 2.45
N ASN A 287 7.92 -5.59 1.36
CA ASN A 287 8.34 -5.23 0.01
C ASN A 287 7.18 -5.15 -1.00
N GLY A 288 5.93 -5.04 -0.55
CA GLY A 288 4.81 -4.82 -1.46
C GLY A 288 3.50 -5.41 -0.96
N VAL A 289 2.79 -6.08 -1.86
CA VAL A 289 1.46 -6.64 -1.60
C VAL A 289 1.34 -8.04 -2.20
N ILE A 290 0.67 -8.91 -1.46
CA ILE A 290 0.38 -10.28 -1.83
C ILE A 290 -1.13 -10.45 -2.01
N HIS A 291 -1.48 -11.20 -3.06
CA HIS A 291 -2.83 -11.68 -3.34
C HIS A 291 -2.76 -13.20 -3.51
N ILE A 292 -3.61 -13.93 -2.79
CA ILE A 292 -3.66 -15.39 -2.89
C ILE A 292 -4.65 -15.77 -3.99
N ILE A 293 -4.25 -16.69 -4.86
CA ILE A 293 -5.03 -17.13 -6.02
C ILE A 293 -5.31 -18.63 -6.01
N ASP A 294 -6.40 -19.03 -6.66
CA ASP A 294 -6.85 -20.42 -6.69
C ASP A 294 -6.36 -21.23 -7.91
N ASP A 295 -5.54 -20.64 -8.80
CA ASP A 295 -5.02 -21.31 -9.99
C ASP A 295 -3.59 -20.87 -10.29
N VAL A 296 -2.81 -21.72 -10.97
CA VAL A 296 -1.42 -21.42 -11.33
C VAL A 296 -1.38 -20.62 -12.63
N LEU A 297 -0.70 -19.47 -12.59
CA LEU A 297 -0.47 -18.66 -13.78
C LEU A 297 0.71 -19.23 -14.58
N ILE A 298 0.41 -19.80 -15.75
CA ILE A 298 1.43 -20.31 -16.67
C ILE A 298 1.51 -19.36 -17.87
N PRO A 299 2.70 -18.78 -18.18
CA PRO A 299 2.89 -17.96 -19.36
C PRO A 299 2.48 -18.69 -20.64
N PRO A 300 1.91 -18.00 -21.65
CA PRO A 300 1.59 -18.60 -22.94
C PRO A 300 2.77 -19.36 -23.57
N ARG A 301 3.99 -18.84 -23.49
CA ARG A 301 5.21 -19.49 -24.00
C ARG A 301 5.45 -20.86 -23.35
N VAL A 302 5.30 -20.94 -22.03
CA VAL A 302 5.52 -22.18 -21.27
C VAL A 302 4.38 -23.17 -21.51
N LEU A 303 3.13 -22.67 -21.63
CA LEU A 303 2.00 -23.50 -22.02
C LEU A 303 2.21 -24.19 -23.37
N VAL A 304 2.76 -23.48 -24.36
CA VAL A 304 3.10 -24.06 -25.67
C VAL A 304 4.18 -25.14 -25.51
N ALA A 305 5.25 -24.87 -24.77
CA ALA A 305 6.34 -25.81 -24.56
C ALA A 305 5.89 -27.12 -23.89
N ILE A 306 4.98 -27.04 -22.90
CA ILE A 306 4.37 -28.21 -22.26
C ILE A 306 3.54 -29.02 -23.28
N ARG A 307 2.70 -28.34 -24.07
CA ARG A 307 1.83 -28.98 -25.06
C ARG A 307 2.58 -29.63 -26.20
N ASP A 308 3.74 -29.08 -26.59
CA ASP A 308 4.62 -29.68 -27.60
C ASP A 308 5.16 -31.04 -27.14
N GLN A 309 5.22 -31.29 -25.83
CA GLN A 309 5.52 -32.61 -25.26
C GLN A 309 4.29 -33.51 -25.12
N SER A 310 3.13 -33.12 -25.66
CA SER A 310 1.84 -33.81 -25.53
C SER A 310 1.33 -33.93 -24.09
N ILE A 311 1.81 -33.06 -23.19
CA ILE A 311 1.39 -33.04 -21.78
C ILE A 311 0.11 -32.21 -21.64
N VAL A 312 -0.87 -32.75 -20.94
CA VAL A 312 -2.09 -32.03 -20.55
C VAL A 312 -1.81 -31.24 -19.28
N VAL A 313 -2.11 -29.93 -19.28
CA VAL A 313 -1.74 -29.02 -18.18
C VAL A 313 -2.47 -29.33 -16.87
N GLY A 314 -3.77 -29.64 -16.95
CA GLY A 314 -4.68 -29.71 -15.80
C GLY A 314 -5.91 -28.85 -16.03
#